data_AF-A0A150P7W0-F1
#
_entry.id   AF-A0A150P7W0-F1
#
_cell.length_a   1.000
_cell.length_b   1.000
_cell.length_c   1.000
_cell.angle_alpha   90.00
_cell.angle_beta   90.00
_cell.angle_gamma   90.00
#
_symmetry.space_group_name_H-M   'P 1'
#
loop_
_entity.id
_entity.type
_entity.pdbx_description
1 polymer ?
#
loop_
_entity_poly.entity_id
_entity_poly.type
_entity_poly.pdbx_seq_one_letter_code
_entity_poly.pdbx_strand_id
1 'polypeptide(L)'
;MEMNVPVLDPSSPRATPQAPQRSRLAVLAAIVALALLGATGCAAEVHTRAAAPATVTYEEVTVYEEPVVHVATAPAYIETYPRVYYRGTYVYYVDGRWYYPSHRGWVYYRSEPRALVHHRVDFDRRRAHHHHRHHVRHEPARR
;
A
#
# COMPACT_ATOMS: atom_id res chain seq x y z
N MET A 1 -32.45 28.03 61.54
CA MET A 1 -31.35 27.09 61.78
C MET A 1 -30.10 27.77 61.24
N GLU A 2 -29.31 28.53 62.01
CA GLU A 2 -28.54 28.10 63.18
C GLU A 2 -28.10 26.63 62.99
N MET A 3 -26.83 26.27 62.99
CA MET A 3 -25.85 26.62 64.01
C MET A 3 -24.43 26.60 63.43
N ASN A 4 -23.73 27.68 63.71
CA ASN A 4 -22.29 27.80 63.78
C ASN A 4 -21.74 26.71 64.73
N VAL A 5 -20.67 25.99 64.35
CA VAL A 5 -19.93 25.11 65.26
C VAL A 5 -18.43 25.35 65.08
N PRO A 6 -17.66 25.48 66.17
CA PRO A 6 -16.49 26.36 66.21
C PRO A 6 -15.15 25.67 65.95
N VAL A 7 -14.19 26.52 65.59
CA VAL A 7 -12.73 26.31 65.66
C VAL A 7 -12.30 25.89 67.07
N LEU A 8 -11.49 24.84 67.16
CA LEU A 8 -10.46 24.65 68.19
C LEU A 8 -9.25 23.93 67.57
N ASP A 9 -8.17 24.67 67.38
CA ASP A 9 -6.77 24.22 67.30
C ASP A 9 -6.12 24.57 68.66
N PRO A 10 -4.85 24.23 68.99
CA PRO A 10 -4.06 23.01 68.82
C PRO A 10 -3.50 22.54 70.19
N SER A 11 -3.15 21.25 70.38
CA SER A 11 -2.09 20.84 71.33
C SER A 11 -1.85 19.34 71.29
N SER A 12 -0.80 18.94 70.57
CA SER A 12 -0.15 17.64 70.78
C SER A 12 1.28 17.90 71.24
N PRO A 13 1.61 17.69 72.52
CA PRO A 13 2.99 17.50 72.91
C PRO A 13 3.48 16.12 72.41
N ARG A 14 4.44 16.22 71.48
CA ARG A 14 5.63 15.37 71.27
C ARG A 14 5.71 14.04 72.06
N ALA A 15 6.04 12.99 71.28
CA ALA A 15 7.28 12.19 71.41
C ALA A 15 7.73 11.83 72.83
N THR A 16 7.99 10.57 73.20
CA THR A 16 8.52 9.45 72.43
C THR A 16 8.49 8.21 73.34
N PRO A 17 8.51 7.01 72.76
CA PRO A 17 8.68 5.77 73.49
C PRO A 17 10.14 5.66 73.97
N GLN A 18 10.36 5.50 75.27
CA GLN A 18 11.64 5.00 75.77
C GLN A 18 11.47 3.55 76.17
N ALA A 19 11.89 2.70 75.24
CA ALA A 19 12.08 1.27 75.36
C ALA A 19 12.84 0.90 76.64
N PRO A 20 12.70 -0.37 77.04
CA PRO A 20 13.90 -1.09 77.40
C PRO A 20 14.01 -2.39 76.60
N GLN A 21 15.17 -2.47 75.93
CA GLN A 21 16.07 -3.60 76.03
C GLN A 21 15.80 -4.88 75.23
N ARG A 22 16.77 -5.11 74.33
CA ARG A 22 17.33 -6.41 73.89
C ARG A 22 16.42 -7.16 72.90
N SER A 23 16.89 -7.58 71.73
CA SER A 23 18.18 -8.22 71.52
C SER A 23 18.63 -8.04 70.08
N ARG A 24 19.94 -7.80 69.89
CA ARG A 24 20.61 -7.91 68.58
C ARG A 24 20.40 -9.31 67.94
N LEU A 25 20.06 -10.30 68.75
CA LEU A 25 19.73 -11.67 68.34
C LEU A 25 18.42 -11.77 67.57
N ALA A 26 17.37 -11.02 67.93
CA ALA A 26 16.10 -11.02 67.20
C ALA A 26 16.25 -10.41 65.80
N VAL A 27 17.07 -9.36 65.68
CA VAL A 27 17.38 -8.72 64.40
C VAL A 27 18.22 -9.65 63.50
N LEU A 28 19.22 -10.33 64.06
CA LEU A 28 20.03 -11.31 63.31
C LEU A 28 19.20 -12.53 62.86
N ALA A 29 18.28 -13.02 63.70
CA ALA A 29 17.39 -14.13 63.34
C ALA A 29 16.45 -13.76 62.16
N ALA A 30 15.93 -12.54 62.14
CA ALA A 30 15.11 -12.05 61.04
C ALA A 30 15.90 -11.92 59.72
N ILE A 31 17.17 -11.49 59.78
CA ILE A 31 18.04 -11.37 58.61
C ILE A 31 18.38 -12.74 58.02
N VAL A 32 18.69 -13.73 58.86
CA VAL A 32 18.97 -15.10 58.39
C VAL A 32 17.72 -15.73 57.75
N ALA A 33 16.54 -15.51 58.32
CA ALA A 33 15.28 -15.98 57.74
C ALA A 33 14.99 -15.36 56.36
N LEU A 34 15.26 -14.06 56.18
CA LEU A 34 15.10 -13.35 54.90
C LEU A 34 16.11 -13.82 53.84
N ALA A 35 17.34 -14.17 54.22
CA ALA A 35 18.35 -14.67 53.29
C ALA A 35 18.03 -16.07 52.73
N LEU A 36 17.29 -16.89 53.47
CA LEU A 36 16.93 -18.25 53.06
C LEU A 36 15.76 -18.30 52.03
N LEU A 37 14.95 -17.25 51.91
CA LEU A 37 13.79 -17.23 51.00
C LEU A 37 14.14 -16.86 49.55
N GLY A 38 15.36 -16.37 49.26
CA GLY A 38 15.74 -15.85 47.93
C GLY A 38 16.13 -16.92 46.89
N ALA A 39 16.17 -18.20 47.25
CA ALA A 39 16.73 -19.24 46.39
C ALA A 39 15.71 -19.98 45.50
N THR A 40 14.44 -19.58 45.50
CA THR A 40 13.41 -20.19 44.63
C THR A 40 13.17 -19.33 43.40
N GLY A 41 14.11 -19.41 42.44
CA GLY A 41 13.91 -18.85 41.11
C GLY A 41 12.97 -19.76 40.31
N CYS A 42 11.80 -19.28 39.92
CA CYS A 42 10.94 -19.99 38.97
C CYS A 42 11.60 -19.94 37.58
N ALA A 43 12.16 -21.05 37.13
CA ALA A 43 12.56 -21.21 35.74
C ALA A 43 11.28 -21.39 34.90
N ALA A 44 10.87 -20.34 34.18
CA ALA A 44 9.81 -20.43 33.19
C ALA A 44 10.43 -20.79 31.85
N GLU A 45 10.35 -22.07 31.46
CA GLU A 45 10.72 -22.48 30.11
C GLU A 45 9.61 -22.12 29.12
N VAL A 46 9.91 -21.18 28.22
CA VAL A 46 9.00 -20.80 27.14
C VAL A 46 9.24 -21.76 25.98
N HIS A 47 8.40 -22.79 25.87
CA HIS A 47 8.36 -23.63 24.68
C HIS A 47 7.71 -22.85 23.53
N THR A 48 8.54 -22.29 22.66
CA THR A 48 8.07 -21.76 21.38
C THR A 48 7.85 -22.93 20.42
N ARG A 49 6.59 -23.16 20.04
CA ARG A 49 6.24 -24.15 19.01
C ARG A 49 6.72 -23.61 17.67
N ALA A 50 7.63 -24.32 17.02
CA ALA A 50 8.02 -24.02 15.64
C ALA A 50 6.76 -24.10 14.76
N ALA A 51 6.44 -22.99 14.09
CA ALA A 51 5.40 -22.97 13.07
C ALA A 51 5.85 -23.87 11.90
N ALA A 52 4.96 -24.73 11.42
CA ALA A 52 5.25 -25.55 10.25
C ALA A 52 5.59 -24.65 9.05
N PRO A 53 6.53 -25.05 8.18
CA PRO A 53 6.85 -24.28 6.98
C PRO A 53 5.59 -24.15 6.12
N ALA A 54 5.22 -22.91 5.81
CA ALA A 54 4.12 -22.62 4.92
C ALA A 54 4.53 -23.04 3.49
N THR A 55 3.77 -23.96 2.90
CA THR A 55 3.97 -24.35 1.51
C THR A 55 3.51 -23.23 0.59
N VAL A 56 4.45 -22.61 -0.12
CA VAL A 56 4.13 -21.60 -1.14
C VAL A 56 3.72 -22.31 -2.42
N THR A 57 2.45 -22.21 -2.78
CA THR A 57 1.94 -22.65 -4.08
C THR A 57 2.18 -21.54 -5.11
N TYR A 58 2.94 -21.83 -6.15
CA TYR A 58 3.10 -20.96 -7.30
C TYR A 58 2.05 -21.31 -8.35
N GLU A 59 1.33 -20.29 -8.83
CA GLU A 59 0.44 -20.42 -9.98
C GLU A 59 1.23 -19.98 -11.23
N GLU A 60 1.35 -20.88 -12.21
CA GLU A 60 2.07 -20.61 -13.45
C GLU A 60 1.15 -19.85 -14.41
N VAL A 61 1.27 -18.52 -14.44
CA VAL A 61 0.48 -17.66 -15.34
C VAL A 61 1.11 -17.70 -16.74
N THR A 62 0.49 -18.44 -17.67
CA THR A 62 0.88 -18.40 -19.08
C THR A 62 0.46 -17.05 -19.69
N VAL A 63 1.42 -16.15 -19.89
CA VAL A 63 1.17 -14.86 -20.56
C VAL A 63 1.04 -15.10 -22.06
N TYR A 64 -0.17 -14.98 -22.61
CA TYR A 64 -0.36 -14.95 -24.06
C TYR A 64 0.24 -13.64 -24.60
N GLU A 65 1.25 -13.75 -25.45
CA GLU A 65 1.87 -12.61 -26.14
C GLU A 65 1.29 -12.50 -27.55
N GLU A 66 0.70 -11.35 -27.91
CA GLU A 66 0.26 -11.17 -29.29
C GLU A 66 1.48 -11.12 -30.22
N PRO A 67 1.40 -11.77 -31.40
CA PRO A 67 2.52 -11.79 -32.33
C PRO A 67 2.81 -10.36 -32.82
N VAL A 68 4.07 -9.95 -32.72
CA VAL A 68 4.52 -8.59 -33.06
C VAL A 68 5.60 -8.61 -34.14
N VAL A 69 5.81 -7.47 -34.78
CA VAL A 69 6.87 -7.24 -35.76
C VAL A 69 7.65 -5.99 -35.37
N HIS A 70 8.97 -6.11 -35.33
CA HIS A 70 9.88 -5.01 -35.01
C HIS A 70 10.18 -4.13 -36.22
N VAL A 71 10.25 -2.83 -35.98
CA VAL A 71 10.68 -1.82 -36.94
C VAL A 71 11.67 -0.85 -36.29
N ALA A 72 12.68 -0.45 -37.06
CA ALA A 72 13.79 0.34 -36.55
C ALA A 72 13.41 1.78 -36.20
N THR A 73 12.39 2.34 -36.85
CA THR A 73 12.03 3.75 -36.73
C THR A 73 10.55 3.90 -36.41
N ALA A 74 10.23 4.92 -35.60
CA ALA A 74 8.86 5.32 -35.34
C ALA A 74 8.16 5.70 -36.65
N PRO A 75 6.86 5.43 -36.80
CA PRO A 75 6.08 6.06 -37.85
C PRO A 75 6.15 7.59 -37.75
N ALA A 76 6.19 8.27 -38.90
CA ALA A 76 6.27 9.72 -38.94
C ALA A 76 5.04 10.37 -38.28
N TYR A 77 5.25 11.44 -37.53
CA TYR A 77 4.20 12.21 -36.85
C TYR A 77 3.32 11.35 -35.90
N ILE A 78 3.92 10.35 -35.24
CA ILE A 78 3.22 9.38 -34.39
C ILE A 78 2.23 10.03 -33.39
N GLU A 79 2.61 11.17 -32.79
CA GLU A 79 1.79 11.87 -31.80
C GLU A 79 0.53 12.54 -32.37
N THR A 80 0.41 12.65 -33.69
CA THR A 80 -0.79 13.16 -34.36
C THR A 80 -1.83 12.07 -34.59
N TYR A 81 -1.44 10.81 -34.45
CA TYR A 81 -2.32 9.67 -34.64
C TYR A 81 -3.12 9.36 -33.38
N PRO A 82 -4.30 8.74 -33.52
CA PRO A 82 -5.07 8.29 -32.37
C PRO A 82 -4.30 7.28 -31.54
N ARG A 83 -4.33 7.44 -30.21
CA ARG A 83 -3.67 6.56 -29.25
C ARG A 83 -4.66 5.97 -28.23
N VAL A 84 -4.35 4.76 -27.76
CA VAL A 84 -5.10 4.03 -26.74
C VAL A 84 -4.10 3.48 -25.74
N TYR A 85 -4.47 3.42 -24.45
CA TYR A 85 -3.65 2.75 -23.44
C TYR A 85 -4.02 1.26 -23.39
N TYR A 86 -3.06 0.38 -23.68
CA TYR A 86 -3.27 -1.06 -23.76
C TYR A 86 -2.03 -1.81 -23.27
N ARG A 87 -2.24 -2.83 -22.42
CA ARG A 87 -1.17 -3.66 -21.83
C ARG A 87 0.00 -2.86 -21.25
N GLY A 88 -0.29 -1.74 -20.59
CA GLY A 88 0.72 -0.94 -19.88
C GLY A 88 1.50 0.05 -20.76
N THR A 89 1.14 0.23 -22.02
CA THR A 89 1.78 1.21 -22.92
C THR A 89 0.74 1.91 -23.80
N TYR A 90 1.14 3.05 -24.39
CA TYR A 90 0.34 3.68 -25.44
C TYR A 90 0.57 2.97 -26.77
N VAL A 91 -0.54 2.53 -27.38
CA VAL A 91 -0.59 2.01 -28.74
C VAL A 91 -1.21 3.06 -29.66
N TYR A 92 -0.61 3.22 -30.84
CA TYR A 92 -0.94 4.24 -31.82
C TYR A 92 -1.46 3.58 -33.09
N TYR A 93 -2.60 4.03 -33.59
CA TYR A 93 -3.18 3.50 -34.81
C TYR A 93 -2.67 4.28 -36.02
N VAL A 94 -1.78 3.67 -36.80
CA VAL A 94 -1.12 4.29 -37.96
C VAL A 94 -1.28 3.36 -39.16
N ASP A 95 -1.83 3.87 -40.27
CA ASP A 95 -1.95 3.16 -41.55
C ASP A 95 -2.49 1.72 -41.45
N GLY A 96 -3.53 1.51 -40.63
CA GLY A 96 -4.17 0.21 -40.47
C GLY A 96 -3.46 -0.73 -39.49
N ARG A 97 -2.43 -0.26 -38.77
CA ARG A 97 -1.66 -1.07 -37.82
C ARG A 97 -1.54 -0.38 -36.48
N TRP A 98 -1.43 -1.19 -35.44
CA TRP A 98 -1.29 -0.74 -34.06
C TRP A 98 0.19 -0.80 -33.67
N TYR A 99 0.82 0.36 -33.53
CA TYR A 99 2.23 0.52 -33.16
C TYR A 99 2.40 0.85 -31.68
N TYR A 100 3.49 0.38 -31.07
CA TYR A 100 3.88 0.81 -29.73
C TYR A 100 5.40 0.81 -29.55
N PRO A 101 5.92 1.61 -28.61
CA PRO A 101 7.34 1.61 -28.29
C PRO A 101 7.71 0.34 -27.52
N SER A 102 8.85 -0.24 -27.87
CA SER A 102 9.51 -1.36 -27.20
C SER A 102 10.94 -0.96 -26.82
N HIS A 103 11.59 -1.80 -26.02
CA HIS A 103 13.00 -1.60 -25.63
C HIS A 103 13.99 -1.60 -26.82
N ARG A 104 13.60 -2.11 -28.00
CA ARG A 104 14.46 -2.18 -29.22
C ARG A 104 13.98 -1.26 -30.35
N GLY A 105 13.21 -0.23 -30.03
CA GLY A 105 12.58 0.64 -31.03
C GLY A 105 11.09 0.37 -31.10
N TRP A 106 10.51 0.35 -32.29
CA TRP A 106 9.05 0.28 -32.44
C TRP A 106 8.62 -1.11 -32.87
N VAL A 107 7.40 -1.46 -32.50
CA VAL A 107 6.76 -2.71 -32.89
C VAL A 107 5.34 -2.44 -33.33
N TYR A 108 4.80 -3.30 -34.17
CA TYR A 108 3.36 -3.36 -34.44
C TYR A 108 2.83 -4.77 -34.26
N TYR A 109 1.56 -4.87 -33.88
CA TYR A 109 0.89 -6.18 -33.80
C TYR A 109 0.68 -6.76 -35.19
N ARG A 110 1.15 -8.00 -35.41
CA ARG A 110 0.97 -8.73 -36.67
C ARG A 110 -0.51 -8.92 -36.99
N SER A 111 -1.29 -9.26 -35.96
CA SER A 111 -2.75 -9.37 -36.01
C SER A 111 -3.36 -8.37 -35.04
N GLU A 112 -4.40 -7.66 -35.46
CA GLU A 112 -5.11 -6.70 -34.60
C GLU A 112 -5.62 -7.40 -33.32
N PRO A 113 -5.19 -6.97 -32.12
CA PRO A 113 -5.73 -7.48 -30.87
C PRO A 113 -7.23 -7.20 -30.78
N ARG A 114 -8.03 -8.19 -30.32
CA ARG A 114 -9.50 -8.06 -30.24
C ARG A 114 -9.94 -6.84 -29.44
N ALA A 115 -9.20 -6.53 -28.37
CA ALA A 115 -9.46 -5.37 -27.53
C ALA A 115 -9.31 -4.04 -28.29
N LEU A 116 -8.54 -3.97 -29.38
CA LEU A 116 -8.29 -2.73 -30.11
C LEU A 116 -9.25 -2.49 -31.30
N VAL A 117 -9.98 -3.51 -31.74
CA VAL A 117 -10.90 -3.44 -32.89
C VAL A 117 -11.93 -2.32 -32.73
N HIS A 118 -12.55 -2.23 -31.55
CA HIS A 118 -13.60 -1.23 -31.30
C HIS A 118 -13.05 0.21 -31.38
N HIS A 119 -11.83 0.44 -30.89
CA HIS A 119 -11.18 1.73 -30.97
C HIS A 119 -10.89 2.14 -32.42
N ARG A 120 -10.43 1.22 -33.27
CA ARG A 120 -10.26 1.47 -34.71
C ARG A 120 -11.57 1.90 -35.35
N VAL A 121 -12.63 1.12 -35.13
CA VAL A 121 -13.97 1.42 -35.67
C VAL A 121 -14.45 2.81 -35.23
N ASP A 122 -14.21 3.18 -33.97
CA ASP A 122 -14.57 4.50 -33.46
C ASP A 122 -13.73 5.62 -34.08
N PHE A 123 -12.43 5.42 -34.28
CA PHE A 123 -11.57 6.39 -34.97
C PHE A 123 -12.00 6.58 -36.42
N ASP A 124 -12.26 5.49 -37.15
CA ASP A 124 -12.72 5.51 -38.54
C ASP A 124 -14.07 6.23 -38.66
N ARG A 125 -15.01 5.93 -37.75
CA ARG A 125 -16.32 6.59 -37.70
C ARG A 125 -16.19 8.10 -37.48
N ARG A 126 -15.39 8.52 -36.49
CA ARG A 126 -15.16 9.95 -36.23
C ARG A 126 -14.57 10.65 -37.45
N ARG A 127 -13.60 10.03 -38.10
CA ARG A 127 -12.96 10.58 -39.31
C ARG A 127 -13.98 10.78 -40.43
N ALA A 128 -14.83 9.79 -40.70
CA ALA A 128 -15.89 9.90 -41.71
C ALA A 128 -16.85 11.07 -41.43
N HIS A 129 -17.25 11.26 -40.17
CA HIS A 129 -18.12 12.38 -39.78
C HIS A 129 -17.46 13.75 -39.98
N HIS A 130 -16.17 13.88 -39.70
CA HIS A 130 -15.45 15.14 -39.91
C HIS A 130 -15.41 15.52 -41.40
N HIS A 131 -15.21 14.56 -42.31
CA HIS A 131 -15.19 14.85 -43.74
C HIS A 131 -16.53 15.38 -44.25
N HIS A 132 -17.67 14.83 -43.80
CA HIS A 132 -18.98 15.32 -44.23
C HIS A 132 -19.29 16.75 -43.79
N ARG A 133 -18.79 17.20 -42.64
CA ARG A 133 -19.02 18.58 -42.17
C ARG A 133 -18.31 19.64 -43.00
N HIS A 134 -17.18 19.31 -43.62
CA HIS A 134 -16.44 20.27 -44.44
C HIS A 134 -17.08 20.52 -45.82
N HIS A 135 -17.80 19.53 -46.37
CA HIS A 135 -18.41 19.67 -47.70
C HIS A 135 -19.72 20.50 -47.70
N VAL A 136 -20.40 20.62 -46.57
CA VAL A 136 -21.71 21.30 -46.48
C VAL A 136 -21.57 22.84 -46.34
N ARG A 137 -20.35 23.40 -46.26
CA ARG A 137 -20.13 24.84 -46.00
C ARG A 137 -19.76 25.70 -47.22
N HIS A 138 -19.96 25.19 -48.44
CA HIS A 138 -19.71 25.97 -49.66
C HIS A 138 -20.92 26.03 -50.58
N GLU A 139 -21.90 26.84 -50.19
CA GLU A 139 -22.69 27.59 -51.16
C GLU A 139 -22.88 29.01 -50.61
N PRO A 140 -22.00 29.98 -50.95
CA PRO A 140 -22.35 31.37 -50.75
C PRO A 140 -23.48 31.69 -51.73
N ALA A 141 -24.68 31.92 -51.19
CA ALA A 141 -25.82 32.41 -51.94
C ALA A 141 -25.39 33.67 -52.71
N ARG A 142 -25.20 33.51 -54.02
CA ARG A 142 -25.09 34.64 -54.95
C ARG A 142 -26.49 34.95 -55.45
N ARG A 143 -27.12 35.98 -54.89
CA ARG A 143 -28.08 36.84 -55.59
C ARG A 143 -28.34 38.11 -54.81
#